data_AF-A0A9X8VAW2-F1
#
_entry.id   AF-A0A9X8VAW2-F1
#
_cell.length_a   1.000
_cell.length_b   1.000
_cell.length_c   1.000
_cell.angle_alpha   90.00
_cell.angle_beta   90.00
_cell.angle_gamma   90.00
#
_symmetry.space_group_name_H-M   'P 1'
#
loop_
_entity.id
_entity.type
_entity.pdbx_description
1 polymer ?
#
loop_
_entity_poly.entity_id
_entity_poly.type
_entity_poly.pdbx_seq_one_letter_code
_entity_poly.pdbx_strand_id
1 'polypeptide(L)' 'LGPYMVTEALRPYKNHLNMHFVSNVDGTHIAETLQPLNPETTLFLVASKTFTTQETMTNAHSARDWFLSSAADQQ' A
#
# COMPACT_ATOMS: atom_id res chain seq x y z
N LEU A 1 2.35 -10.33 7.15
CA LEU A 1 2.35 -11.81 7.01
C LEU A 1 0.94 -12.39 6.99
N GLY A 2 0.10 -12.22 8.02
CA GLY A 2 -1.25 -12.83 8.08
C GLY A 2 -2.16 -12.53 6.88
N PRO A 3 -2.45 -11.25 6.55
CA PRO A 3 -3.31 -10.91 5.42
C PRO A 3 -2.81 -11.48 4.09
N TYR A 4 -1.52 -11.29 3.79
CA TYR A 4 -0.87 -11.86 2.59
C TYR A 4 -1.07 -13.38 2.49
N MET A 5 -0.80 -14.11 3.58
CA MET A 5 -0.96 -15.57 3.60
C MET A 5 -2.40 -15.99 3.28
N VAL A 6 -3.40 -15.35 3.90
CA VAL A 6 -4.81 -15.72 3.72
C VAL A 6 -5.28 -15.40 2.31
N THR A 7 -4.91 -14.25 1.75
CA THR A 7 -5.28 -13.88 0.38
C THR A 7 -4.65 -14.80 -0.66
N GLU A 8 -3.44 -15.29 -0.38
CA GLU A 8 -2.75 -16.25 -1.24
C GLU A 8 -3.37 -17.65 -1.14
N ALA A 9 -3.70 -18.10 0.08
CA ALA A 9 -4.37 -19.38 0.29
C ALA A 9 -5.78 -19.42 -0.32
N LEU A 10 -6.50 -18.30 -0.29
CA LEU A 10 -7.85 -18.15 -0.83
C LEU A 10 -7.87 -17.53 -2.23
N ARG A 11 -6.75 -17.56 -2.97
CA ARG A 11 -6.65 -16.98 -4.32
C ARG A 11 -7.78 -17.40 -5.29
N PRO A 12 -8.31 -18.65 -5.27
CA PRO A 12 -9.45 -19.02 -6.12
C PRO A 12 -10.72 -18.20 -5.89
N TYR A 13 -10.86 -17.53 -4.73
CA TYR A 13 -11.99 -16.69 -4.35
C TYR A 13 -11.72 -15.19 -4.58
N LYS A 14 -10.61 -14.83 -5.23
CA LYS A 14 -10.26 -13.44 -5.55
C LYS A 14 -11.37 -12.79 -6.39
N ASN A 15 -11.69 -11.53 -6.09
CA ASN A 15 -12.61 -10.72 -6.89
C ASN A 15 -11.85 -9.77 -7.84
N HIS A 16 -12.48 -8.67 -8.27
CA HIS A 16 -11.89 -7.70 -9.19
C HIS A 16 -10.78 -6.83 -8.57
N LEU A 17 -10.57 -6.86 -7.25
CA LEU A 17 -9.56 -6.05 -6.58
C LEU A 17 -8.17 -6.68 -6.74
N ASN A 18 -7.18 -5.85 -7.08
CA ASN A 18 -5.78 -6.23 -7.03
C ASN A 18 -5.20 -5.83 -5.67
N MET A 19 -4.67 -6.83 -4.94
CA MET A 19 -4.10 -6.62 -3.61
C MET A 19 -2.58 -6.59 -3.69
N HIS A 20 -2.00 -5.56 -3.07
CA HIS A 20 -0.56 -5.36 -2.96
C HIS A 20 -0.20 -5.25 -1.47
N PHE A 21 0.92 -5.84 -1.06
CA PHE A 21 1.33 -5.89 0.34
C PHE A 21 2.74 -5.34 0.51
N VAL A 22 2.85 -4.16 1.10
CA VAL A 22 4.13 -3.51 1.41
C VAL A 22 4.40 -3.64 2.91
N SER A 23 5.52 -4.26 3.26
CA SER A 23 5.97 -4.39 4.66
C SER A 23 7.47 -4.22 4.86
N ASN A 24 8.22 -4.02 3.77
CA ASN A 24 9.66 -3.82 3.85
C ASN A 24 9.94 -2.34 4.14
N VAL A 25 11.00 -2.05 4.89
CA VAL A 25 11.47 -0.68 5.15
C VAL A 25 12.18 -0.09 3.93
N ASP A 26 12.70 -0.94 3.03
CA ASP A 26 13.33 -0.49 1.80
C ASP A 26 12.31 0.22 0.90
N GLY A 27 12.57 1.51 0.66
CA GLY A 27 11.74 2.38 -0.17
C GLY A 27 11.58 1.89 -1.62
N THR A 28 12.47 1.00 -2.07
CA THR A 28 12.38 0.38 -3.40
C THR A 28 11.09 -0.43 -3.54
N HIS A 29 10.70 -1.18 -2.51
CA HIS A 29 9.52 -2.05 -2.57
C HIS A 29 8.23 -1.26 -2.78
N ILE A 30 8.06 -0.14 -2.05
CA ILE A 30 6.90 0.72 -2.24
C ILE A 30 6.93 1.45 -3.58
N ALA A 31 8.09 1.93 -4.02
CA ALA A 31 8.23 2.61 -5.31
C ALA A 31 7.86 1.70 -6.48
N GLU A 32 8.37 0.47 -6.52
CA GLU A 32 8.04 -0.53 -7.54
C GLU A 32 6.57 -0.94 -7.48
N THR A 33 6.01 -1.07 -6.28
CA THR A 33 4.59 -1.41 -6.10
C THR A 33 3.68 -0.31 -6.64
N LEU A 34 4.02 0.97 -6.44
CA LEU A 34 3.21 2.12 -6.84
C LEU A 34 3.35 2.46 -8.32
N GLN A 35 4.50 2.18 -8.94
CA GLN A 35 4.81 2.54 -10.33
C GLN A 35 3.71 2.17 -11.35
N PRO A 36 3.10 0.96 -11.33
CA PRO A 36 2.06 0.60 -12.29
C PRO A 36 0.63 1.00 -11.89
N LEU A 37 0.43 1.65 -10.73
CA LEU A 37 -0.91 1.89 -10.17
C LEU A 37 -1.51 3.22 -10.61
N ASN A 38 -2.84 3.28 -10.74
CA ASN A 38 -3.58 4.53 -10.94
C ASN A 38 -4.04 5.09 -9.58
N PRO A 39 -3.62 6.32 -9.21
CA PRO A 39 -4.05 6.97 -7.96
C PRO A 39 -5.57 7.04 -7.79
N GLU A 40 -6.35 7.24 -8.85
CA GLU A 40 -7.82 7.38 -8.79
C GLU A 40 -8.53 6.07 -8.41
N THR A 41 -7.89 4.93 -8.64
CA THR A 41 -8.47 3.60 -8.40
C THR A 41 -7.74 2.82 -7.31
N THR A 42 -6.86 3.46 -6.56
CA THR A 42 -6.03 2.81 -5.54
C THR A 42 -6.50 3.19 -4.14
N LEU A 43 -6.81 2.18 -3.31
CA LEU A 43 -7.12 2.34 -1.90
C LEU A 43 -5.93 1.91 -1.03
N PHE A 44 -5.50 2.77 -0.12
CA PHE A 44 -4.45 2.48 0.85
C PHE A 44 -5.02 2.02 2.20
N LEU A 45 -4.46 0.94 2.75
CA LEU A 45 -4.78 0.43 4.09
C LEU A 45 -3.50 0.39 4.94
N VAL A 46 -3.39 1.31 5.90
CA VAL A 46 -2.23 1.38 6.81
C VAL A 46 -2.48 0.55 8.05
N ALA A 47 -1.82 -0.60 8.13
CA ALA A 47 -1.95 -1.52 9.26
C ALA A 47 -0.76 -1.40 10.22
N SER A 48 -0.94 -0.70 11.35
CA SER A 48 0.01 -0.68 12.46
C SER A 48 -0.75 -0.70 13.79
N LYS A 49 -0.32 -1.57 14.72
CA LYS A 49 -0.94 -1.68 16.05
C LYS A 49 -0.84 -0.37 16.84
N THR A 50 0.30 0.31 16.74
CA THR A 50 0.57 1.54 17.51
C THR A 50 0.44 2.80 16.67
N PHE A 51 0.34 2.66 15.34
CA PHE A 51 0.36 3.76 14.38
C PHE A 51 1.61 4.67 14.47
N THR A 52 2.68 4.10 15.02
CA THR A 52 3.98 4.78 15.23
C THR A 52 5.15 3.94 14.75
N THR A 53 4.90 2.72 14.26
CA THR A 53 5.93 1.84 13.70
C THR A 53 6.64 2.56 12.57
N GLN A 54 7.95 2.81 12.72
CA GLN A 54 8.70 3.67 11.82
C GLN A 54 8.61 3.18 10.37
N GLU A 55 8.83 1.90 10.15
CA GLU A 55 8.80 1.27 8.82
C GLU A 55 7.41 1.38 8.17
N THR A 56 6.34 1.21 8.94
CA THR A 56 4.96 1.36 8.43
C THR A 56 4.65 2.81 8.09
N MET A 57 5.02 3.74 8.97
CA MET A 57 4.71 5.16 8.77
C MET A 57 5.55 5.77 7.65
N THR A 58 6.81 5.39 7.49
CA THR A 58 7.63 5.78 6.34
C THR A 58 6.97 5.35 5.03
N ASN A 59 6.50 4.11 4.93
CA ASN A 59 5.75 3.64 3.75
C ASN A 59 4.42 4.40 3.56
N ALA A 60 3.67 4.63 4.64
CA ALA A 60 2.42 5.37 4.56
C ALA A 60 2.61 6.81 4.05
N HIS A 61 3.66 7.49 4.50
CA HIS A 61 4.01 8.83 4.01
C HIS A 61 4.42 8.80 2.54
N SER A 62 5.27 7.86 2.12
CA SER A 62 5.62 7.71 0.70
C SER A 62 4.41 7.45 -0.21
N ALA A 63 3.47 6.60 0.22
CA ALA A 63 2.21 6.38 -0.51
C ALA A 63 1.34 7.63 -0.58
N ARG A 64 1.23 8.38 0.53
CA ARG A 64 0.49 9.63 0.59
C ARG A 64 1.09 10.68 -0.35
N ASP A 65 2.41 10.85 -0.32
CA ASP A 65 3.09 11.85 -1.14
C ASP A 65 2.96 11.49 -2.64
N TRP A 66 3.06 10.20 -2.99
CA TRP A 66 2.78 9.72 -4.33
C TRP A 66 1.34 10.04 -4.76
N PHE A 67 0.35 9.76 -3.92
CA PHE A 67 -1.06 10.04 -4.21
C PHE A 67 -1.32 11.55 -4.37
N LEU A 68 -0.82 12.38 -3.46
CA LEU A 68 -0.99 13.84 -3.48
C LEU A 68 -0.19 14.52 -4.60
N SER A 69 0.86 13.89 -5.12
CA SER A 69 1.55 14.41 -6.32
C SER A 69 0.69 14.30 -7.58
N SER A 70 -0.30 13.40 -7.56
CA SER A 70 -1.21 13.15 -8.67
C SER A 70 -2.61 13.76 -8.45
N ALA A 71 -3.05 13.87 -7.20
CA ALA A 71 -4.32 14.49 -6.84
C ALA A 71 -4.16 16.01 -6.75
N ALA A 72 -5.01 16.76 -7.48
CA ALA A 72 -4.93 18.22 -7.60
C ALA A 72 -5.27 19.01 -6.32
N ASP A 73 -5.54 18.35 -5.19
CA ASP A 73 -5.88 18.98 -3.92
C ASP A 73 -4.76 18.77 -2.90
N GLN A 74 -3.91 19.79 -2.76
CA GLN A 74 -3.08 19.99 -1.58
C GLN A 74 -3.79 20.99 -0.68
N GLN A 75 -4.65 20.51 0.21
CA GLN A 75 -5.18 21.30 1.33
C GLN A 75 -4.50 20.89 2.63
#